data_AF-A0A496QS74-F1
#
_entry.id   AF-A0A496QS74-F1
#
_cell.length_a   1.000
_cell.length_b   1.000
_cell.length_c   1.000
_cell.angle_alpha   90.00
_cell.angle_beta   90.00
_cell.angle_gamma   90.00
#
_symmetry.space_group_name_H-M   'P 1'
#
loop_
_entity.id
_entity.type
_entity.pdbx_description
1 polymer ?
#
loop_
_entity_poly.entity_id
_entity_poly.type
_entity_poly.pdbx_seq_one_letter_code
_entity_poly.pdbx_strand_id
1 'polypeptide(L)'
;MPEHESNKKELPAIVRIPKNIIQFIIFLVIQILLVPVFIIAIVLLFYKVLYTSRKLGVSSTATEPLYKRWQYHYFKIREDEVTVKLVKALPIASHYGVMGVMAAMLIANRLCGFTPSAISRVPEPGKENLVTTVLSRTAFFDRLLEKYLPSGDQVVLLGAGFDSWSFKFCQGKTVKVFELNEARTQQLKIEALEKAGLEHDWITFVPVDFEQEAWIDNLVENGFDPSKKTFFLWEGVTHYLT
;
A
#
# COMPACT_ATOMS: atom_id res chain seq x y z
N MET A 1 60.82 20.67 47.35
CA MET A 1 60.43 20.43 45.94
C MET A 1 58.95 20.04 45.95
N PRO A 2 58.03 20.87 45.45
CA PRO A 2 56.62 20.50 45.36
C PRO A 2 56.35 19.76 44.04
N GLU A 3 55.60 18.66 44.14
CA GLU A 3 55.15 17.84 43.03
C GLU A 3 54.17 18.62 42.14
N HIS A 4 54.47 18.67 40.84
CA HIS A 4 53.57 19.19 39.81
C HIS A 4 52.50 18.13 39.51
N GLU A 5 51.30 18.30 40.09
CA GLU A 5 50.10 17.60 39.60
C GLU A 5 49.78 18.08 38.19
N SER A 6 50.02 17.23 37.20
CA SER A 6 49.63 17.49 35.81
C SER A 6 48.11 17.40 35.71
N ASN A 7 47.46 18.56 35.62
CA ASN A 7 46.04 18.70 35.34
C ASN A 7 45.75 18.16 33.92
N LYS A 8 45.37 16.88 33.82
CA LYS A 8 44.85 16.29 32.58
C LYS A 8 43.50 16.93 32.30
N LYS A 9 43.48 17.95 31.44
CA LYS A 9 42.26 18.43 30.79
C LYS A 9 41.60 17.24 30.08
N GLU A 10 40.49 16.75 30.59
CA GLU A 10 39.59 15.87 29.85
C GLU A 10 39.16 16.60 28.57
N LEU A 11 39.38 15.98 27.41
CA LEU A 11 38.85 16.50 26.16
C LEU A 11 37.31 16.51 26.24
N PRO A 12 36.64 17.58 25.74
CA PRO A 12 35.19 17.62 25.74
C PRO A 12 34.63 16.44 24.95
N ALA A 13 33.62 15.77 25.52
CA ALA A 13 32.92 14.67 24.87
C ALA A 13 32.48 15.11 23.46
N ILE A 14 33.00 14.46 22.43
CA ILE A 14 32.63 14.70 21.04
C ILE A 14 31.11 14.54 20.95
N VAL A 15 30.39 15.64 20.66
CA VAL A 15 28.94 15.62 20.44
C VAL A 15 28.67 14.73 19.23
N ARG A 16 28.28 13.47 19.50
CA ARG A 16 27.92 12.52 18.45
C ARG A 16 26.54 12.91 17.91
N ILE A 17 26.49 13.35 16.66
CA ILE A 17 25.24 13.62 15.97
C ILE A 17 24.45 12.30 15.87
N PRO A 18 23.17 12.25 16.28
CA PRO A 18 22.34 11.07 16.15
C PRO A 18 22.25 10.59 14.70
N LYS A 19 22.33 9.26 14.50
CA LYS A 19 22.26 8.62 13.17
C LYS A 19 21.06 9.11 12.35
N ASN A 20 19.90 9.28 12.97
CA ASN A 20 18.68 9.72 12.30
C ASN A 20 18.80 11.14 11.73
N ILE A 21 19.55 12.03 12.38
CA ILE A 21 19.80 13.40 11.89
C ILE A 21 20.71 13.34 10.66
N ILE A 22 21.76 12.52 10.69
CA ILE A 22 22.66 12.34 9.54
C ILE A 22 21.87 11.77 8.34
N GLN A 23 21.05 10.74 8.56
CA GLN A 23 20.19 10.16 7.53
C GLN A 23 19.24 11.20 6.93
N PHE A 24 18.65 12.05 7.76
CA PHE A 24 17.75 13.12 7.32
C PHE A 24 18.48 14.20 6.51
N ILE A 25 19.69 14.61 6.92
CA ILE A 25 20.51 15.57 6.16
C ILE A 25 20.86 14.99 4.78
N ILE A 26 21.27 13.72 4.72
CA ILE A 26 21.55 13.03 3.45
C ILE A 26 20.31 13.04 2.55
N PHE A 27 19.14 12.71 3.10
CA PHE A 27 17.86 12.81 2.38
C PHE A 27 17.62 14.22 1.83
N LEU A 28 17.82 15.28 2.64
CA LEU A 28 17.59 16.66 2.20
C LEU A 28 18.50 17.06 1.04
N VAL A 29 19.79 16.71 1.10
CA VAL A 29 20.74 16.98 0.02
C VAL A 29 20.28 16.30 -1.27
N ILE A 30 19.91 15.02 -1.22
CA ILE A 30 19.41 14.29 -2.38
C ILE A 30 18.10 14.92 -2.89
N GLN A 31 17.19 15.30 -1.99
CA GLN A 31 15.92 15.92 -2.34
C GLN A 31 16.11 17.25 -3.07
N ILE A 32 17.06 18.09 -2.65
CA ILE A 32 17.40 19.35 -3.31
C ILE A 32 17.90 19.08 -4.74
N LEU A 33 18.80 18.12 -4.90
CA LEU A 33 19.34 17.74 -6.22
C LEU A 33 18.25 17.18 -7.16
N LEU A 34 17.23 16.52 -6.61
CA LEU A 34 16.15 15.89 -7.36
C LEU A 34 14.88 16.74 -7.46
N VAL A 35 14.88 18.01 -7.04
CA VAL A 35 13.69 18.89 -7.16
C VAL A 35 13.10 18.91 -8.59
N PRO A 36 13.88 19.03 -9.67
CA PRO A 36 13.30 19.02 -11.02
C PRO A 36 12.56 17.72 -11.35
N VAL A 37 13.12 16.58 -10.97
CA VAL A 37 12.51 15.26 -11.15
C VAL A 37 11.22 15.16 -10.32
N PHE A 38 11.26 15.62 -9.07
CA PHE A 38 10.13 15.63 -8.16
C PHE A 38 8.95 16.45 -8.72
N ILE A 39 9.21 17.64 -9.26
CA ILE A 39 8.18 18.50 -9.87
C ILE A 39 7.53 17.82 -11.07
N ILE A 40 8.33 17.28 -12.00
CA ILE A 40 7.81 16.56 -13.16
C ILE A 40 6.97 15.35 -12.73
N ALA A 41 7.46 14.61 -11.72
CA ALA A 41 6.80 13.43 -11.20
C ALA A 41 5.44 13.75 -10.55
N ILE A 42 5.36 14.86 -9.79
CA ILE A 42 4.10 15.39 -9.25
C ILE A 42 3.11 15.68 -10.38
N VAL A 43 3.53 16.42 -11.42
CA VAL A 43 2.63 16.76 -12.54
C VAL A 43 2.09 15.49 -13.21
N LEU A 44 2.95 14.52 -13.48
CA LEU A 44 2.55 13.23 -14.05
C LEU A 44 1.60 12.44 -13.14
N LEU A 45 1.85 12.45 -11.83
CA LEU A 45 1.02 11.76 -10.84
C LEU A 45 -0.38 12.40 -10.75
N PHE A 46 -0.46 13.71 -10.59
CA PHE A 46 -1.73 14.44 -10.49
C PHE A 46 -2.52 14.40 -11.80
N TYR A 47 -1.86 14.47 -12.96
CA TYR A 47 -2.51 14.29 -14.25
C TYR A 47 -3.24 12.94 -14.30
N LYS A 48 -2.57 11.83 -13.99
CA LYS A 48 -3.22 10.52 -14.01
C LYS A 48 -4.30 10.38 -12.93
N VAL A 49 -3.98 10.73 -11.69
CA VAL A 49 -4.87 10.48 -10.55
C VAL A 49 -6.12 11.37 -10.58
N LEU A 50 -6.02 12.62 -11.00
CA LEU A 50 -7.16 13.54 -11.02
C LEU A 50 -7.85 13.58 -12.38
N TYR A 51 -7.10 13.80 -13.46
CA TYR A 51 -7.72 14.01 -14.77
C TYR A 51 -8.21 12.68 -15.38
N THR A 52 -7.38 11.63 -15.38
CA THR A 52 -7.79 10.34 -15.95
C THR A 52 -8.90 9.68 -15.13
N SER A 53 -8.84 9.72 -13.79
CA SER A 53 -9.92 9.15 -12.95
C SER A 53 -11.26 9.85 -13.18
N ARG A 54 -11.28 11.19 -13.30
CA ARG A 54 -12.50 11.94 -13.64
C ARG A 54 -13.03 11.57 -15.02
N LYS A 55 -12.14 11.47 -16.02
CA LYS A 55 -12.51 11.08 -17.38
C LYS A 55 -13.13 9.68 -17.44
N LEU A 56 -12.64 8.76 -16.61
CA LEU A 56 -13.11 7.37 -16.54
C LEU A 56 -14.28 7.18 -15.55
N GLY A 57 -14.66 8.22 -14.81
CA GLY A 57 -15.77 8.16 -13.85
C GLY A 57 -15.52 7.20 -12.68
N VAL A 58 -14.27 7.09 -12.23
CA VAL A 58 -13.86 6.24 -11.10
C VAL A 58 -13.22 7.05 -9.98
N SER A 59 -13.31 6.56 -8.75
CA SER A 59 -12.73 7.26 -7.60
C SER A 59 -11.21 7.32 -7.67
N SER A 60 -10.66 8.53 -7.53
CA SER A 60 -9.21 8.74 -7.44
C SER A 60 -8.62 8.21 -6.13
N THR A 61 -9.42 8.18 -5.04
CA THR A 61 -8.96 7.77 -3.70
C THR A 61 -8.61 6.28 -3.65
N ALA A 62 -9.18 5.46 -4.54
CA ALA A 62 -8.87 4.04 -4.65
C ALA A 62 -7.39 3.76 -5.01
N THR A 63 -6.68 4.75 -5.56
CA THR A 63 -5.23 4.64 -5.86
C THR A 63 -4.34 4.86 -4.63
N GLU A 64 -4.84 5.50 -3.58
CA GLU A 64 -4.01 5.82 -2.40
C GLU A 64 -3.55 4.56 -1.65
N PRO A 65 -4.42 3.59 -1.29
CA PRO A 65 -3.98 2.33 -0.66
C PRO A 65 -3.00 1.56 -1.55
N LEU A 66 -3.21 1.59 -2.87
CA LEU A 66 -2.33 0.97 -3.86
C LEU A 66 -0.93 1.60 -3.83
N TYR A 67 -0.81 2.93 -3.81
CA TYR A 67 0.48 3.60 -3.69
C TYR A 67 1.16 3.37 -2.34
N LYS A 68 0.39 3.22 -1.24
CA LYS A 68 0.96 2.88 0.06
C LYS A 68 1.58 1.49 0.05
N ARG A 69 0.89 0.48 -0.52
CA ARG A 69 1.47 -0.86 -0.73
C ARG A 69 2.67 -0.84 -1.66
N TRP A 70 2.63 -0.03 -2.73
CA TRP A 70 3.78 0.20 -3.60
C TRP A 70 4.99 0.72 -2.80
N GLN A 71 4.78 1.70 -1.91
CA GLN A 71 5.84 2.21 -1.03
C GLN A 71 6.36 1.09 -0.12
N TYR A 72 5.47 0.32 0.52
CA TYR A 72 5.89 -0.77 1.40
C TYR A 72 6.77 -1.80 0.70
N HIS A 73 6.48 -2.13 -0.56
CA HIS A 73 7.32 -3.01 -1.37
C HIS A 73 8.71 -2.42 -1.62
N TYR A 74 8.79 -1.18 -2.12
CA TYR A 74 10.08 -0.56 -2.46
C TYR A 74 10.97 -0.29 -1.24
N PHE A 75 10.36 0.05 -0.10
CA PHE A 75 11.05 0.21 1.19
C PHE A 75 11.30 -1.12 1.92
N LYS A 76 10.96 -2.27 1.32
CA LYS A 76 11.16 -3.61 1.89
C LYS A 76 10.45 -3.83 3.23
N ILE A 77 9.31 -3.18 3.43
CA ILE A 77 8.44 -3.35 4.60
C ILE A 77 7.46 -4.49 4.39
N ARG A 78 6.94 -4.64 3.16
CA ARG A 78 5.99 -5.68 2.78
C ARG A 78 6.11 -5.96 1.29
N GLU A 79 6.44 -7.19 0.92
CA GLU A 79 6.51 -7.58 -0.49
C GLU A 79 5.12 -7.62 -1.13
N ASP A 80 5.03 -7.07 -2.35
CA ASP A 80 3.77 -6.94 -3.11
C ASP A 80 4.06 -6.64 -4.59
N GLU A 81 4.63 -7.61 -5.30
CA GLU A 81 4.95 -7.46 -6.73
C GLU A 81 3.72 -7.21 -7.59
N VAL A 82 2.57 -7.77 -7.18
CA VAL A 82 1.29 -7.61 -7.87
C VAL A 82 0.84 -6.15 -7.84
N THR A 83 0.94 -5.49 -6.68
CA THR A 83 0.71 -4.04 -6.58
C THR A 83 1.61 -3.26 -7.54
N VAL A 84 2.90 -3.61 -7.64
CA VAL A 84 3.81 -2.93 -8.57
C VAL A 84 3.37 -3.09 -10.02
N LYS A 85 2.97 -4.31 -10.41
CA LYS A 85 2.46 -4.60 -11.75
C LYS A 85 1.15 -3.85 -12.03
N LEU A 86 0.22 -3.84 -11.08
CA LEU A 86 -1.04 -3.08 -11.17
C LEU A 86 -0.79 -1.58 -11.34
N VAL A 87 0.09 -0.97 -10.55
CA VAL A 87 0.44 0.46 -10.67
C VAL A 87 1.02 0.80 -12.05
N LYS A 88 1.73 -0.12 -12.69
CA LYS A 88 2.25 0.06 -14.06
C LYS A 88 1.16 -0.08 -15.12
N ALA A 89 0.20 -0.97 -14.89
CA ALA A 89 -0.84 -1.29 -15.87
C ALA A 89 -2.01 -0.29 -15.85
N LEU A 90 -2.43 0.15 -14.66
CA LEU A 90 -3.60 0.99 -14.44
C LEU A 90 -3.48 2.37 -15.13
N PRO A 91 -4.52 2.81 -15.86
CA PRO A 91 -4.51 4.11 -16.53
C PRO A 91 -4.53 5.28 -15.54
N ILE A 92 -5.20 5.11 -14.39
CA ILE A 92 -5.31 6.10 -13.33
C ILE A 92 -4.11 6.10 -12.37
N ALA A 93 -3.16 5.17 -12.54
CA ALA A 93 -1.97 5.07 -11.71
C ALA A 93 -0.68 5.44 -12.47
N SER A 94 0.28 6.02 -11.76
CA SER A 94 1.56 6.44 -12.33
C SER A 94 2.74 5.81 -11.61
N HIS A 95 3.27 4.70 -12.14
CA HIS A 95 4.50 4.09 -11.62
C HIS A 95 5.69 5.06 -11.60
N TYR A 96 5.94 5.74 -12.71
CA TYR A 96 7.05 6.69 -12.80
C TYR A 96 6.78 7.97 -12.02
N GLY A 97 5.52 8.41 -11.91
CA GLY A 97 5.13 9.53 -11.06
C GLY A 97 5.39 9.24 -9.58
N VAL A 98 4.91 8.11 -9.06
CA VAL A 98 5.17 7.74 -7.66
C VAL A 98 6.67 7.48 -7.43
N MET A 99 7.37 6.84 -8.37
CA MET A 99 8.81 6.61 -8.25
C MET A 99 9.61 7.92 -8.21
N GLY A 100 9.28 8.89 -9.05
CA GLY A 100 9.95 10.20 -9.04
C GLY A 100 9.66 11.01 -7.78
N VAL A 101 8.42 10.97 -7.28
CA VAL A 101 8.04 11.59 -5.99
C VAL A 101 8.82 10.96 -4.82
N MET A 102 9.00 9.64 -4.85
CA MET A 102 9.70 8.89 -3.79
C MET A 102 11.21 8.78 -4.01
N ALA A 103 11.76 9.24 -5.13
CA ALA A 103 13.13 8.95 -5.57
C ALA A 103 14.18 9.34 -4.53
N ALA A 104 14.09 10.55 -3.98
CA ALA A 104 15.04 11.02 -2.97
C ALA A 104 15.00 10.16 -1.70
N MET A 105 13.81 9.78 -1.24
CA MET A 105 13.64 8.92 -0.07
C MET A 105 14.16 7.50 -0.33
N LEU A 106 13.91 6.95 -1.53
CA LEU A 106 14.38 5.62 -1.91
C LEU A 106 15.91 5.58 -2.01
N ILE A 107 16.53 6.59 -2.62
CA ILE A 107 17.99 6.68 -2.71
C ILE A 107 18.59 6.85 -1.31
N ALA A 108 18.03 7.74 -0.47
CA ALA A 108 18.47 7.90 0.90
C ALA A 108 18.32 6.60 1.72
N ASN A 109 17.24 5.85 1.50
CA ASN A 109 17.05 4.52 2.10
C ASN A 109 18.16 3.55 1.71
N ARG A 110 18.52 3.49 0.43
CA ARG A 110 19.59 2.60 -0.06
C ARG A 110 20.99 3.02 0.41
N LEU A 111 21.25 4.32 0.55
CA LEU A 111 22.56 4.84 0.95
C LEU A 111 22.80 4.79 2.45
N CYS A 112 21.80 5.14 3.26
CA CYS A 112 21.99 5.34 4.70
C CYS A 112 20.90 4.72 5.58
N GLY A 113 19.92 4.03 5.00
CA GLY A 113 18.80 3.43 5.74
C GLY A 113 17.72 4.43 6.18
N PHE A 114 17.69 5.63 5.58
CA PHE A 114 16.62 6.59 5.83
C PHE A 114 15.26 5.97 5.48
N THR A 115 14.31 6.01 6.40
CA THR A 115 12.95 5.54 6.16
C THR A 115 11.96 6.56 6.74
N PRO A 116 10.95 6.99 5.98
CA PRO A 116 9.93 7.90 6.51
C PRO A 116 9.27 7.31 7.75
N SER A 117 8.99 8.14 8.76
CA SER A 117 8.39 7.68 10.03
C SER A 117 7.10 6.88 9.81
N ALA A 118 6.27 7.31 8.86
CA ALA A 118 5.02 6.67 8.46
C ALA A 118 5.14 5.21 8.01
N ILE A 119 6.31 4.79 7.54
CA ILE A 119 6.54 3.45 6.99
C ILE A 119 7.72 2.74 7.66
N SER A 120 8.27 3.31 8.73
CA SER A 120 9.50 2.82 9.37
C SER A 120 9.34 1.48 10.07
N ARG A 121 8.21 1.28 10.75
CA ARG A 121 7.84 0.02 11.41
C ARG A 121 6.34 0.00 11.66
N VAL A 122 5.75 -1.19 11.64
CA VAL A 122 4.40 -1.38 12.17
C VAL A 122 4.48 -1.08 13.68
N PRO A 123 3.73 -0.09 14.20
CA PRO A 123 3.69 0.18 15.62
C PRO A 123 3.08 -0.99 16.40
N GLU A 124 3.39 -1.08 17.69
CA GLU A 124 2.71 -2.03 18.57
C GLU A 124 1.21 -1.70 18.67
N PRO A 125 0.33 -2.71 18.80
CA PRO A 125 -1.09 -2.49 19.01
C PRO A 125 -1.37 -1.49 20.15
N GLY A 126 -2.17 -0.46 19.87
CA GLY A 126 -2.49 0.63 20.79
C GLY A 126 -1.53 1.83 20.72
N LYS A 127 -0.46 1.77 19.91
CA LYS A 127 0.48 2.89 19.66
C LYS A 127 0.37 3.47 18.26
N GLU A 128 -0.68 3.13 17.53
CA GLU A 128 -0.99 3.69 16.22
C GLU A 128 -1.32 5.19 16.31
N ASN A 129 -1.05 5.90 15.22
CA ASN A 129 -1.44 7.28 15.03
C ASN A 129 -1.85 7.50 13.58
N LEU A 130 -2.39 8.68 13.25
CA LEU A 130 -2.86 9.02 11.91
C LEU A 130 -1.83 8.74 10.80
N VAL A 131 -0.54 8.91 11.12
CA VAL A 131 0.56 8.73 10.17
C VAL A 131 0.83 7.25 9.88
N THR A 132 0.61 6.37 10.87
CA THR A 132 0.84 4.92 10.79
C THR A 132 -0.42 4.11 10.50
N THR A 133 -1.62 4.74 10.54
CA THR A 133 -2.91 4.07 10.37
C THR A 133 -2.95 3.11 9.18
N VAL A 134 -2.52 3.55 7.99
CA VAL A 134 -2.59 2.70 6.79
C VAL A 134 -1.67 1.49 6.92
N LEU A 135 -0.44 1.68 7.43
CA LEU A 135 0.51 0.59 7.61
C LEU A 135 0.00 -0.42 8.64
N SER A 136 -0.48 0.07 9.78
CA SER A 136 -1.03 -0.76 10.85
C SER A 136 -2.26 -1.53 10.38
N ARG A 137 -3.14 -0.88 9.60
CA ARG A 137 -4.33 -1.50 9.01
C ARG A 137 -3.96 -2.60 8.03
N THR A 138 -3.04 -2.34 7.10
CA THR A 138 -2.55 -3.37 6.17
C THR A 138 -1.92 -4.54 6.92
N ALA A 139 -1.07 -4.28 7.92
CA ALA A 139 -0.43 -5.33 8.70
C ALA A 139 -1.44 -6.13 9.56
N PHE A 140 -2.48 -5.47 10.06
CA PHE A 140 -3.56 -6.12 10.81
C PHE A 140 -4.30 -7.13 9.95
N PHE A 141 -4.76 -6.72 8.77
CA PHE A 141 -5.48 -7.61 7.86
C PHE A 141 -4.59 -8.70 7.26
N ASP A 142 -3.32 -8.41 6.94
CA ASP A 142 -2.34 -9.44 6.55
C ASP A 142 -2.30 -10.56 7.62
N ARG A 143 -2.18 -10.20 8.92
CA ARG A 143 -2.20 -11.19 10.02
C ARG A 143 -3.51 -11.96 10.12
N LEU A 144 -4.65 -11.31 9.88
CA LEU A 144 -5.95 -11.98 9.92
C LEU A 144 -6.10 -12.98 8.76
N LEU A 145 -5.70 -12.58 7.56
CA LEU A 145 -5.73 -13.45 6.37
C LEU A 145 -4.79 -14.63 6.57
N GLU A 146 -3.55 -14.41 7.01
CA GLU A 146 -2.60 -15.51 7.29
C GLU A 146 -3.14 -16.50 8.32
N LYS A 147 -3.80 -16.00 9.37
CA LYS A 147 -4.31 -16.84 10.45
C LYS A 147 -5.56 -17.62 10.07
N TYR A 148 -6.53 -16.98 9.42
CA TYR A 148 -7.88 -17.57 9.28
C TYR A 148 -8.14 -18.15 7.89
N LEU A 149 -7.49 -17.65 6.84
CA LEU A 149 -7.70 -18.10 5.48
C LEU A 149 -7.44 -19.60 5.26
N PRO A 150 -6.40 -20.24 5.85
CA PRO A 150 -6.17 -21.68 5.65
C PRO A 150 -7.33 -22.56 6.12
N SER A 151 -8.21 -22.02 6.98
CA SER A 151 -9.35 -22.73 7.55
C SER A 151 -10.70 -22.31 6.94
N GLY A 152 -10.69 -21.47 5.90
CA GLY A 152 -11.87 -20.96 5.22
C GLY A 152 -12.04 -21.58 3.83
N ASP A 153 -13.29 -21.78 3.43
CA ASP A 153 -13.66 -22.31 2.12
C ASP A 153 -13.81 -21.19 1.08
N GLN A 154 -14.11 -19.98 1.55
CA GLN A 154 -14.41 -18.82 0.72
C GLN A 154 -13.81 -17.54 1.30
N VAL A 155 -13.46 -16.60 0.42
CA VAL A 155 -13.09 -15.23 0.76
C VAL A 155 -13.94 -14.26 -0.03
N VAL A 156 -14.45 -13.25 0.65
CA VAL A 156 -15.20 -12.15 0.04
C VAL A 156 -14.51 -10.84 0.38
N LEU A 157 -14.01 -10.13 -0.63
CA LEU A 157 -13.42 -8.80 -0.51
C LEU A 157 -14.47 -7.76 -0.95
N LEU A 158 -15.03 -7.05 0.03
CA LEU A 158 -16.05 -6.02 -0.18
C LEU A 158 -15.37 -4.67 -0.44
N GLY A 159 -15.67 -4.09 -1.60
CA GLY A 159 -15.03 -2.87 -2.09
C GLY A 159 -13.55 -3.10 -2.38
N ALA A 160 -13.23 -4.20 -3.08
CA ALA A 160 -11.86 -4.66 -3.32
C ALA A 160 -10.97 -3.61 -4.01
N GLY A 161 -11.54 -2.61 -4.69
CA GLY A 161 -10.77 -1.52 -5.28
C GLY A 161 -9.73 -2.07 -6.26
N PHE A 162 -8.47 -1.68 -6.03
CA PHE A 162 -7.29 -2.20 -6.72
C PHE A 162 -6.42 -3.05 -5.78
N ASP A 163 -7.01 -3.75 -4.80
CA ASP A 163 -6.25 -4.60 -3.88
C ASP A 163 -5.57 -5.78 -4.58
N SER A 164 -4.46 -6.25 -4.01
CA SER A 164 -3.73 -7.42 -4.47
C SER A 164 -3.77 -8.59 -3.46
N TRP A 165 -4.53 -8.49 -2.37
CA TRP A 165 -4.59 -9.52 -1.33
C TRP A 165 -5.03 -10.89 -1.81
N SER A 166 -6.01 -10.95 -2.70
CA SER A 166 -6.41 -12.20 -3.35
C SER A 166 -5.18 -12.91 -3.94
N PHE A 167 -4.30 -12.18 -4.63
CA PHE A 167 -3.09 -12.76 -5.21
C PHE A 167 -2.10 -13.21 -4.13
N LYS A 168 -1.84 -12.37 -3.13
CA LYS A 168 -0.88 -12.70 -2.06
C LYS A 168 -1.30 -13.94 -1.27
N PHE A 169 -2.59 -14.08 -0.98
CA PHE A 169 -3.07 -15.04 0.01
C PHE A 169 -3.85 -16.21 -0.57
N CYS A 170 -4.45 -16.09 -1.75
CA CYS A 170 -5.34 -17.11 -2.30
C CYS A 170 -4.82 -17.77 -3.60
N GLN A 171 -3.86 -17.15 -4.30
CA GLN A 171 -3.34 -17.69 -5.55
C GLN A 171 -2.80 -19.11 -5.36
N GLY A 172 -3.25 -20.04 -6.23
CA GLY A 172 -2.87 -21.45 -6.17
C GLY A 172 -3.51 -22.26 -5.04
N LYS A 173 -4.45 -21.67 -4.27
CA LYS A 173 -5.21 -22.37 -3.22
C LYS A 173 -6.59 -22.79 -3.74
N THR A 174 -7.21 -23.72 -3.02
CA THR A 174 -8.55 -24.24 -3.34
C THR A 174 -9.70 -23.36 -2.82
N VAL A 175 -9.38 -22.27 -2.13
CA VAL A 175 -10.36 -21.33 -1.58
C VAL A 175 -11.06 -20.58 -2.71
N LYS A 176 -12.39 -20.47 -2.67
CA LYS A 176 -13.11 -19.62 -3.64
C LYS A 176 -12.92 -18.15 -3.28
N VAL A 177 -12.65 -17.32 -4.27
CA VAL A 177 -12.42 -15.88 -4.06
C VAL A 177 -13.46 -15.07 -4.79
N PHE A 178 -14.11 -14.17 -4.06
CA PHE A 178 -15.07 -13.22 -4.59
C PHE A 178 -14.58 -11.80 -4.32
N GLU A 179 -14.49 -10.99 -5.36
CA GLU A 179 -14.19 -9.57 -5.24
C GLU A 179 -15.38 -8.73 -5.67
N LEU A 180 -15.89 -7.93 -4.74
CA LEU A 180 -17.05 -7.08 -4.95
C LEU A 180 -16.60 -5.64 -5.08
N ASN A 181 -17.04 -4.95 -6.13
CA ASN A 181 -16.84 -3.51 -6.28
C ASN A 181 -17.78 -2.91 -7.33
N GLU A 182 -17.82 -1.59 -7.41
CA GLU A 182 -18.53 -0.88 -8.48
C GLU A 182 -17.98 -1.30 -9.86
N ALA A 183 -18.89 -1.47 -10.83
CA ALA A 183 -18.63 -2.10 -12.11
C ALA A 183 -17.47 -1.46 -12.90
N ARG A 184 -17.41 -0.13 -12.97
CA ARG A 184 -16.33 0.56 -13.70
C ARG A 184 -14.98 0.36 -13.02
N THR A 185 -14.94 0.46 -11.70
CA THR A 185 -13.71 0.26 -10.94
C THR A 185 -13.20 -1.19 -11.08
N GLN A 186 -14.11 -2.16 -11.03
CA GLN A 186 -13.81 -3.56 -11.22
C GLN A 186 -13.29 -3.85 -12.63
N GLN A 187 -13.94 -3.31 -13.66
CA GLN A 187 -13.50 -3.45 -15.06
C GLN A 187 -12.07 -2.91 -15.25
N LEU A 188 -11.75 -1.73 -14.70
CA LEU A 188 -10.39 -1.19 -14.77
C LEU A 188 -9.35 -2.08 -14.08
N LYS A 189 -9.73 -2.76 -12.98
CA LYS A 189 -8.84 -3.73 -12.34
C LYS A 189 -8.59 -4.93 -13.25
N ILE A 190 -9.65 -5.51 -13.84
CA ILE A 190 -9.55 -6.66 -14.75
C ILE A 190 -8.64 -6.32 -15.94
N GLU A 191 -8.90 -5.21 -16.63
CA GLU A 191 -8.07 -4.75 -17.77
C GLU A 191 -6.60 -4.53 -17.36
N ALA A 192 -6.37 -4.02 -16.14
CA ALA A 192 -5.02 -3.85 -15.62
C ALA A 192 -4.33 -5.18 -15.27
N LEU A 193 -5.07 -6.18 -14.79
CA LEU A 193 -4.56 -7.53 -14.53
C LEU A 193 -4.17 -8.23 -15.84
N GLU A 194 -5.02 -8.16 -16.86
CA GLU A 194 -4.74 -8.66 -18.21
C GLU A 194 -3.47 -8.04 -18.78
N LYS A 195 -3.40 -6.69 -18.78
CA LYS A 195 -2.22 -5.95 -19.26
C LYS A 195 -0.95 -6.25 -18.47
N ALA A 196 -1.08 -6.60 -17.19
CA ALA A 196 0.02 -6.99 -16.33
C ALA A 196 0.46 -8.46 -16.51
N GLY A 197 -0.28 -9.25 -17.30
CA GLY A 197 -0.05 -10.69 -17.45
C GLY A 197 -0.26 -11.45 -16.14
N LEU A 198 -1.25 -11.04 -15.35
CA LEU A 198 -1.62 -11.67 -14.08
C LEU A 198 -2.85 -12.54 -14.28
N GLU A 199 -2.69 -13.86 -14.19
CA GLU A 199 -3.80 -14.82 -14.26
C GLU A 199 -4.78 -14.63 -13.10
N HIS A 200 -6.06 -14.51 -13.42
CA HIS A 200 -7.11 -14.16 -12.45
C HIS A 200 -8.42 -14.91 -12.66
N ASP A 201 -8.45 -15.96 -13.49
CA ASP A 201 -9.64 -16.79 -13.77
C ASP A 201 -10.18 -17.51 -12.52
N TRP A 202 -9.37 -17.59 -11.46
CA TRP A 202 -9.72 -18.15 -10.16
C TRP A 202 -10.38 -17.13 -9.21
N ILE A 203 -10.53 -15.87 -9.64
CA ILE A 203 -11.25 -14.82 -8.91
C ILE A 203 -12.61 -14.61 -9.57
N THR A 204 -13.69 -14.73 -8.80
CA THR A 204 -15.03 -14.33 -9.22
C THR A 204 -15.23 -12.84 -8.94
N PHE A 205 -15.22 -12.04 -10.00
CA PHE A 205 -15.52 -10.61 -9.93
C PHE A 205 -17.04 -10.39 -9.96
N VAL A 206 -17.57 -9.78 -8.91
CA VAL A 206 -19.02 -9.53 -8.77
C VAL A 206 -19.24 -8.01 -8.75
N PRO A 207 -19.77 -7.41 -9.83
CA PRO A 207 -20.05 -5.99 -9.85
C PRO A 207 -21.24 -5.68 -8.95
N VAL A 208 -21.11 -4.70 -8.05
CA VAL A 208 -22.14 -4.37 -7.06
C VAL A 208 -22.34 -2.87 -6.89
N ASP A 209 -23.54 -2.51 -6.45
CA ASP A 209 -23.84 -1.25 -5.78
C ASP A 209 -24.10 -1.55 -4.30
N PHE A 210 -23.25 -1.05 -3.41
CA PHE A 210 -23.36 -1.32 -1.97
C PHE A 210 -24.52 -0.60 -1.30
N GLU A 211 -25.12 0.40 -1.95
CA GLU A 211 -26.32 1.09 -1.43
C GLU A 211 -27.60 0.27 -1.66
N GLN A 212 -27.54 -0.80 -2.47
CA GLN A 212 -28.70 -1.64 -2.80
C GLN A 212 -28.61 -2.99 -2.10
N GLU A 213 -29.70 -3.47 -1.48
CA GLU A 213 -29.72 -4.76 -0.76
C GLU A 213 -29.42 -5.99 -1.64
N ALA A 214 -29.57 -5.87 -2.96
CA ALA A 214 -29.43 -6.95 -3.93
C ALA A 214 -27.99 -7.48 -4.12
N TRP A 215 -26.97 -6.88 -3.50
CA TRP A 215 -25.58 -7.33 -3.69
C TRP A 215 -25.31 -8.72 -3.10
N ILE A 216 -26.04 -9.14 -2.05
CA ILE A 216 -25.91 -10.49 -1.47
C ILE A 216 -26.48 -11.53 -2.44
N ASP A 217 -27.65 -11.26 -3.02
CA ASP A 217 -28.27 -12.15 -4.00
C ASP A 217 -27.36 -12.33 -5.22
N ASN A 218 -26.83 -11.23 -5.76
CA ASN A 218 -25.86 -11.26 -6.85
C ASN A 218 -24.60 -12.08 -6.48
N LEU A 219 -24.12 -11.96 -5.25
CA LEU A 219 -22.99 -12.76 -4.76
C LEU A 219 -23.33 -14.26 -4.74
N VAL A 220 -24.52 -14.65 -4.26
CA VAL A 220 -25.01 -16.04 -4.25
C VAL A 220 -25.17 -16.57 -5.68
N GLU A 221 -25.76 -15.79 -6.58
CA GLU A 221 -25.92 -16.14 -8.00
C GLU A 221 -24.57 -16.39 -8.68
N ASN A 222 -23.50 -15.72 -8.25
CA ASN A 222 -22.14 -15.92 -8.73
C ASN A 222 -21.38 -17.07 -8.02
N GLY A 223 -22.08 -17.90 -7.24
CA GLY A 223 -21.55 -19.16 -6.71
C GLY A 223 -20.97 -19.09 -5.29
N PHE A 224 -21.26 -18.00 -4.57
CA PHE A 224 -21.08 -17.93 -3.12
C PHE A 224 -22.05 -18.88 -2.41
N ASP A 225 -21.55 -19.71 -1.49
CA ASP A 225 -22.38 -20.61 -0.68
C ASP A 225 -22.46 -20.11 0.79
N PRO A 226 -23.62 -19.61 1.25
CA PRO A 226 -23.79 -19.13 2.62
C PRO A 226 -23.59 -20.20 3.70
N SER A 227 -23.62 -21.48 3.34
CA SER A 227 -23.40 -22.58 4.29
C SER A 227 -21.91 -22.86 4.58
N LYS A 228 -21.00 -22.29 3.77
CA LYS A 228 -19.56 -22.53 3.87
C LYS A 228 -18.85 -21.49 4.73
N LYS A 229 -17.72 -21.89 5.31
CA LYS A 229 -16.95 -21.00 6.18
C LYS A 229 -16.27 -19.93 5.34
N THR A 230 -16.71 -18.69 5.53
CA THR A 230 -16.27 -17.55 4.72
C THR A 230 -15.47 -16.54 5.53
N PHE A 231 -14.36 -16.07 4.98
CA PHE A 231 -13.67 -14.87 5.45
C PHE A 231 -14.19 -13.64 4.70
N PHE A 232 -14.87 -12.75 5.42
CA PHE A 232 -15.27 -11.46 4.88
C PHE A 232 -14.25 -10.39 5.24
N LEU A 233 -13.92 -9.57 4.25
CA LEU A 233 -13.06 -8.44 4.40
C LEU A 233 -13.73 -7.20 3.83
N TRP A 234 -13.84 -6.16 4.66
CA TRP A 234 -14.44 -4.89 4.28
C TRP A 234 -13.53 -3.71 4.65
N GLU A 235 -12.40 -3.57 3.95
CA GLU A 235 -11.40 -2.54 4.28
C GLU A 235 -11.77 -1.18 3.69
N GLY A 236 -11.98 -0.19 4.56
CA GLY A 236 -12.00 1.21 4.13
C GLY A 236 -13.21 1.60 3.27
N VAL A 237 -14.33 0.90 3.42
CA VAL A 237 -15.58 1.17 2.67
C VAL A 237 -16.70 1.68 3.57
N THR A 238 -16.85 1.13 4.78
CA THR A 238 -18.01 1.36 5.65
C THR A 238 -18.23 2.84 6.02
N HIS A 239 -17.20 3.68 5.95
CA HIS A 239 -17.29 5.12 6.18
C HIS A 239 -17.89 5.92 5.00
N TYR A 240 -18.14 5.26 3.87
CA TYR A 240 -18.74 5.85 2.67
C TYR A 240 -20.20 5.42 2.45
N LEU A 241 -20.75 4.59 3.34
CA LEU A 241 -22.12 4.10 3.24
C LEU A 241 -23.03 4.93 4.15
N THR A 242 -24.30 5.08 3.76
CA THR A 242 -25.33 5.84 4.48
C THR A 242 -26.51 4.98 4.87
#